data_AF-A0A6G6K800-F1
#
_entry.id   AF-A0A6G6K800-F1
#
_cell.length_a   1.000
_cell.length_b   1.000
_cell.length_c   1.000
_cell.angle_alpha   90.00
_cell.angle_beta   90.00
_cell.angle_gamma   90.00
#
_symmetry.space_group_name_H-M   'P 1'
#
loop_
_entity.id
_entity.type
_entity.pdbx_description
1 polymer ?
#
loop_
_entity_poly.entity_id
_entity_poly.type
_entity_poly.pdbx_seq_one_letter_code
_entity_poly.pdbx_strand_id
1 'polypeptide(L)' 'MATKKTSAKKKSVSRHGMRAPGKTQTSITLSEDLLDQARVVAEQDGRSLSNWLEQLIRKRLG' A
#
# COMPACT_ATOMS: atom_id res chain seq x y z
N MET A 1 -52.58 13.31 8.58
CA MET A 1 -51.31 13.06 9.28
C MET A 1 -50.21 12.87 8.24
N ALA A 2 -49.32 13.85 8.08
CA ALA A 2 -48.30 13.85 7.04
C ALA A 2 -47.01 13.22 7.55
N THR A 3 -46.66 12.02 7.08
CA THR A 3 -45.40 11.34 7.43
C THR A 3 -44.26 11.94 6.61
N LYS A 4 -43.48 12.82 7.24
CA LYS A 4 -42.26 13.41 6.66
C LYS A 4 -41.15 12.35 6.68
N LYS A 5 -40.90 11.69 5.54
CA LYS A 5 -39.77 10.77 5.36
C LYS A 5 -38.47 11.59 5.39
N THR A 6 -37.79 11.59 6.53
CA THR A 6 -36.41 12.08 6.66
C THR A 6 -35.48 11.11 5.94
N SER A 7 -35.02 11.50 4.76
CA SER A 7 -33.93 10.86 4.04
C SER A 7 -32.67 10.91 4.90
N ALA A 8 -32.30 9.76 5.47
CA ALA A 8 -31.05 9.60 6.20
C ALA A 8 -29.88 9.90 5.25
N LYS A 9 -29.22 11.04 5.46
CA LYS A 9 -27.99 11.43 4.77
C LYS A 9 -26.93 10.38 5.09
N LYS A 10 -26.66 9.45 4.16
CA LYS A 10 -25.55 8.48 4.26
C LYS A 10 -24.28 9.29 4.51
N LYS A 11 -23.71 9.19 5.72
CA LYS A 11 -22.38 9.71 6.03
C LYS A 11 -21.42 9.02 5.05
N SER A 12 -20.78 9.77 4.16
CA SER A 12 -19.67 9.26 3.36
C SER A 12 -18.59 8.83 4.34
N VAL A 13 -18.41 7.51 4.49
CA VAL A 13 -17.32 6.98 5.29
C VAL A 13 -16.04 7.42 4.57
N SER A 14 -15.32 8.36 5.17
CA SER A 14 -14.06 8.85 4.64
C SER A 14 -13.15 7.65 4.41
N ARG A 15 -12.69 7.47 3.17
CA ARG A 15 -11.73 6.43 2.79
C ARG A 15 -10.30 6.76 3.24
N HIS A 16 -10.09 7.89 3.90
CA HIS A 16 -8.78 8.29 4.41
C HIS A 16 -8.37 7.33 5.53
N GLY A 17 -7.34 6.52 5.25
CA GLY A 17 -6.73 5.59 6.22
C GLY A 17 -7.13 4.12 6.08
N MET A 18 -8.08 3.77 5.20
CA MET A 18 -8.37 2.35 4.94
C MET A 18 -7.34 1.75 3.99
N ARG A 19 -6.63 0.71 4.44
CA ARG A 19 -5.69 -0.06 3.61
C ARG A 19 -6.43 -0.83 2.52
N ALA A 20 -5.78 -1.03 1.38
CA ALA A 20 -6.34 -1.89 0.33
C ALA A 20 -6.53 -3.33 0.87
N PRO A 21 -7.65 -3.99 0.55
CA PRO A 21 -7.89 -5.37 0.98
C PRO A 21 -6.77 -6.29 0.48
N GLY A 22 -6.26 -7.16 1.34
CA GLY A 22 -5.18 -8.09 1.03
C GLY A 22 -3.76 -7.48 1.04
N LYS A 23 -3.61 -6.19 1.38
CA LYS A 23 -2.29 -5.56 1.56
C LYS A 23 -2.02 -5.29 3.04
N THR A 24 -0.83 -5.66 3.49
CA THR A 24 -0.30 -5.35 4.82
C THR A 24 0.93 -4.46 4.70
N GLN A 25 1.32 -3.82 5.79
CA GLN A 25 2.53 -3.02 5.89
C GLN A 25 3.42 -3.61 6.97
N THR A 26 4.71 -3.73 6.66
CA THR A 26 5.75 -4.09 7.62
C THR A 26 6.85 -3.05 7.56
N SER A 27 7.56 -2.88 8.67
CA SER A 27 8.82 -2.13 8.71
C SER A 27 9.97 -3.13 8.71
N ILE A 28 11.04 -2.82 7.99
CA ILE A 28 12.27 -3.62 7.96
C ILE A 28 13.45 -2.70 8.23
N THR A 29 14.47 -3.23 8.89
CA THR A 29 15.75 -2.54 9.08
C THR A 29 16.75 -3.15 8.11
N LEU A 30 17.48 -2.30 7.38
CA LEU A 30 18.51 -2.67 6.42
C LEU A 30 19.77 -1.87 6.73
N SER A 31 20.95 -2.36 6.35
CA SER A 31 22.15 -1.52 6.32
C SER A 31 21.97 -0.43 5.26
N GLU A 32 22.63 0.72 5.47
CA GLU A 32 22.58 1.85 4.54
C GLU A 32 23.05 1.45 3.14
N ASP A 33 24.20 0.76 3.05
CA ASP A 33 24.75 0.27 1.78
C ASP A 33 23.76 -0.62 1.01
N LEU A 34 23.04 -1.49 1.71
CA LEU A 34 22.07 -2.39 1.10
C LEU A 34 20.85 -1.63 0.60
N LEU A 35 20.39 -0.62 1.35
CA LEU A 35 19.27 0.22 0.95
C LEU A 35 19.60 1.01 -0.32
N ASP A 36 20.80 1.58 -0.39
CA ASP A 36 21.23 2.36 -1.56
C ASP A 36 21.42 1.48 -2.80
N GLN A 37 22.03 0.30 -2.65
CA GLN A 37 22.10 -0.67 -3.74
C GLN A 37 20.70 -1.09 -4.21
N ALA A 38 19.79 -1.39 -3.29
CA ALA A 38 18.41 -1.77 -3.63
C ALA A 38 17.67 -0.66 -4.40
N ARG A 39 17.91 0.62 -4.06
CA ARG A 39 17.33 1.76 -4.78
C ARG A 39 17.85 1.85 -6.21
N VAL A 40 19.17 1.76 -6.40
CA VAL A 40 19.79 1.80 -7.73
C VAL A 40 19.23 0.69 -8.63
N VAL A 41 19.13 -0.54 -8.11
CA VAL A 41 18.58 -1.66 -8.90
C VAL A 41 17.09 -1.47 -9.21
N ALA A 42 16.30 -0.97 -8.24
CA ALA A 42 14.89 -0.67 -8.48
C ALA A 42 14.69 0.38 -9.58
N GLU A 43 15.52 1.44 -9.59
CA GLU A 43 15.50 2.48 -10.61
C GLU A 43 15.90 1.95 -11.99
N GLN A 44 16.93 1.10 -12.07
CA GLN A 44 17.32 0.42 -13.31
C GLN A 44 16.20 -0.45 -13.89
N ASP A 45 15.41 -1.09 -13.03
CA ASP A 45 14.22 -1.86 -13.42
C ASP A 45 13.00 -0.98 -13.74
N GLY A 46 13.09 0.35 -13.57
CA GLY A 46 11.98 1.30 -13.77
C GLY A 46 10.86 1.14 -12.74
N ARG A 47 11.18 0.70 -11.52
CA ARG A 47 10.21 0.37 -10.45
C ARG A 47 10.47 1.19 -9.19
N SER A 48 9.42 1.39 -8.39
CA SER A 48 9.62 1.86 -7.01
C SER A 48 10.28 0.76 -6.17
N LEU A 49 11.06 1.16 -5.16
CA LEU A 49 11.72 0.24 -4.23
C LEU A 49 10.76 -0.79 -3.60
N SER A 50 9.57 -0.35 -3.18
CA SER A 50 8.57 -1.22 -2.56
C SER A 50 8.02 -2.27 -3.54
N ASN A 51 7.76 -1.88 -4.78
CA ASN A 51 7.29 -2.80 -5.81
C ASN A 51 8.41 -3.76 -6.22
N TRP A 52 9.63 -3.26 -6.36
CA TRP A 52 10.81 -4.08 -6.64
C TRP A 52 11.02 -5.16 -5.57
N LEU A 53 10.96 -4.79 -4.28
CA LEU A 53 11.03 -5.73 -3.16
C LEU A 53 9.88 -6.74 -3.16
N GLU A 54 8.64 -6.31 -3.43
CA GLU A 54 7.49 -7.23 -3.52
C GLU A 54 7.73 -8.30 -4.61
N GLN A 55 8.27 -7.90 -5.77
CA GLN A 55 8.59 -8.84 -6.86
C GLN A 55 9.76 -9.76 -6.53
N LEU A 56 10.79 -9.24 -5.86
CA LEU A 56 11.92 -10.04 -5.40
C LEU A 56 11.47 -11.15 -4.43
N ILE A 57 10.64 -10.80 -3.45
CA ILE A 57 10.08 -11.74 -2.47
C ILE A 57 9.20 -12.78 -3.18
N ARG A 58 8.32 -12.35 -4.09
CA ARG A 58 7.49 -13.26 -4.89
C ARG A 58 8.31 -14.26 -5.69
N LYS A 59 9.37 -13.82 -6.37
CA LYS A 59 10.27 -14.68 -7.16
C LYS A 59 11.03 -15.69 -6.30
N ARG A 60 11.27 -15.38 -5.03
CA ARG A 60 12.02 -16.24 -4.11
C ARG A 60 11.14 -17.27 -3.41
N LEU A 61 9.87 -16.94 -3.14
CA LEU A 61 8.94 -17.77 -2.38
C LEU A 61 7.89 -18.50 -3.23
N GLY A 62 7.68 -18.06 -4.47
CA GLY A 62 6.84 -18.73 -5.48
C GLY A 62 7.69 -19.54 -6.44
#